data_AF-A0A7C9EX77-F1
#
_entry.id   AF-A0A7C9EX77-F1
#
_cell.length_a   1.000
_cell.length_b   1.000
_cell.length_c   1.000
_cell.angle_alpha   90.00
_cell.angle_beta   90.00
_cell.angle_gamma   90.00
#
_symmetry.space_group_name_H-M   'P 1'
#
loop_
_entity.id
_entity.type
_entity.pdbx_description
1 polymer ?
#
loop_
_entity_poly.entity_id
_entity_poly.type
_entity_poly.pdbx_seq_one_letter_code
_entity_poly.pdbx_strand_id
1 'polypeptide(L)'
;MYTCCTVDPNAKAVINGTQEFLPRQTGDLSIIYDISAAYDSSYWAQVTISNDDPTGRLDNWQLGWDWMREEFIYAMKGAYPHRIDTSDCIFGNQAKFYQGLDLSKALSC
;
A
#
# COMPACT_ATOMS: atom_id res chain seq x y z
N MET A 1 7.29 14.17 24.11
CA MET A 1 7.83 15.27 23.30
C MET A 1 7.38 14.99 21.87
N TYR A 2 6.49 15.81 21.33
CA TYR A 2 5.76 15.53 20.09
C TYR A 2 6.63 15.86 18.87
N THR A 3 7.05 14.83 18.13
CA THR A 3 7.62 15.00 16.78
C THR A 3 6.48 14.84 15.77
N CYS A 4 5.77 15.93 15.48
CA CYS A 4 4.95 15.98 14.28
C CYS A 4 5.77 16.69 13.19
N CYS A 5 6.00 16.00 12.07
CA CYS A 5 6.57 16.63 10.89
C CYS A 5 5.51 17.56 10.28
N THR A 6 5.74 18.87 10.34
CA THR A 6 4.92 19.85 9.63
C THR A 6 5.31 19.87 8.16
N VAL A 7 4.33 19.73 7.26
CA VAL A 7 4.54 19.83 5.82
C VAL A 7 5.12 21.21 5.49
N ASP A 8 6.30 21.25 4.87
CA ASP A 8 6.93 22.49 4.41
C ASP A 8 6.30 22.90 3.07
N PRO A 9 5.57 24.03 3.00
CA PRO A 9 4.91 24.49 1.77
C PRO A 9 5.90 24.93 0.69
N ASN A 10 7.19 25.08 1.02
CA ASN A 10 8.23 25.44 0.07
C ASN A 10 9.09 24.26 -0.38
N ALA A 11 8.85 23.05 0.14
CA ALA A 11 9.59 21.86 -0.23
C ALA A 11 9.30 21.47 -1.69
N LYS A 12 10.24 21.78 -2.58
CA LYS A 12 10.25 21.28 -3.96
C LYS A 12 11.09 20.01 -3.99
N ALA A 13 10.45 18.85 -4.08
CA ALA A 13 11.16 17.59 -4.27
C ALA A 13 11.83 17.60 -5.65
N VAL A 14 13.14 17.83 -5.67
CA VAL A 14 13.96 17.65 -6.87
C VAL A 14 14.27 16.16 -6.95
N ILE A 15 13.40 15.40 -7.62
CA ILE A 15 13.60 13.97 -7.84
C ILE A 15 14.69 13.81 -8.91
N ASN A 16 15.94 13.78 -8.48
CA ASN A 16 17.05 13.39 -9.34
C ASN A 16 17.06 11.85 -9.40
N GLY A 17 16.96 11.26 -10.59
CA GLY A 17 16.93 9.79 -10.79
C GLY A 17 18.20 9.05 -10.35
N THR A 18 19.16 9.74 -9.77
CA THR A 18 20.40 9.21 -9.17
C THR A 18 20.38 9.19 -7.64
N GLN A 19 19.31 9.67 -6.99
CA GLN A 19 19.18 9.55 -5.54
C GLN A 19 18.86 8.11 -5.16
N GLU A 20 19.84 7.43 -4.59
CA GLU A 20 19.63 6.14 -3.95
C GLU A 20 18.66 6.30 -2.77
N PHE A 21 17.78 5.30 -2.59
CA PHE A 21 16.93 5.25 -1.41
C PHE A 21 17.79 5.24 -0.15
N LEU A 22 17.34 5.96 0.88
CA LEU A 22 18.00 5.91 2.18
C LEU A 22 18.13 4.45 2.65
N PRO A 23 19.26 4.08 3.28
CA PRO A 23 19.44 2.74 3.81
C PRO A 23 18.37 2.46 4.87
N ARG A 24 17.88 1.21 4.88
CA ARG A 24 16.91 0.75 5.89
C ARG A 24 17.42 1.07 7.29
N GLN A 25 16.61 1.77 8.06
CA GLN A 25 16.89 2.06 9.47
C GLN A 25 16.28 0.96 10.34
N THR A 26 16.96 0.63 11.43
CA THR A 26 16.39 -0.24 12.46
C THR A 26 15.36 0.57 13.24
N GLY A 27 14.11 0.10 13.26
CA GLY A 27 13.04 0.65 14.07
C GLY A 27 12.25 -0.47 14.72
N ASP A 28 11.52 -0.15 15.78
CA ASP A 28 10.77 -1.14 16.57
C ASP A 28 9.65 -1.83 15.78
N LEU A 29 9.20 -1.22 14.68
CA LEU A 29 8.23 -1.79 13.75
C LEU A 29 8.74 -1.62 12.32
N SER A 30 8.77 -2.72 11.57
CA SER A 30 9.05 -2.71 10.13
C SER A 30 7.88 -3.28 9.33
N ILE A 31 7.51 -2.57 8.27
CA ILE A 31 6.46 -2.96 7.33
C ILE A 31 7.12 -3.08 5.96
N ILE A 32 7.15 -4.30 5.44
CA ILE A 32 7.78 -4.61 4.16
C ILE A 32 6.68 -4.99 3.17
N TYR A 33 6.75 -4.39 1.98
CA TYR A 33 5.86 -4.67 0.85
C TYR A 33 6.68 -5.25 -0.29
N ASP A 34 6.50 -6.53 -0.58
CA ASP A 34 7.27 -7.24 -1.61
C ASP A 34 6.35 -7.85 -2.66
N ILE A 35 6.69 -7.69 -3.93
CA ILE A 35 5.96 -8.32 -5.05
C ILE A 35 6.49 -9.75 -5.23
N SER A 36 5.64 -10.75 -4.97
CA SER A 36 6.02 -12.17 -5.08
C SER A 36 5.84 -12.74 -6.48
N ALA A 37 4.89 -12.20 -7.25
CA ALA A 37 4.65 -12.58 -8.65
C ALA A 37 3.98 -11.41 -9.39
N ALA A 38 4.37 -11.18 -10.64
CA ALA A 38 3.78 -10.17 -11.49
C ALA A 38 3.26 -10.81 -12.79
N TYR A 39 2.13 -10.31 -13.26
CA TYR A 39 1.47 -10.66 -14.50
C TYR A 39 1.17 -9.37 -15.28
N ASP A 40 0.65 -9.50 -16.50
CA ASP A 40 0.45 -8.37 -17.41
C ASP A 40 -0.40 -7.22 -16.80
N SER A 41 -1.42 -7.55 -16.02
CA SER A 41 -2.37 -6.57 -15.47
C SER A 41 -2.58 -6.68 -13.95
N SER A 42 -1.75 -7.46 -13.26
CA SER A 42 -1.90 -7.68 -11.82
C SER A 42 -0.62 -8.22 -11.22
N TYR A 43 -0.52 -8.19 -9.90
CA TYR A 43 0.59 -8.80 -9.17
C TYR A 43 0.09 -9.32 -7.83
N TRP A 44 0.82 -10.28 -7.26
CA TRP A 44 0.68 -10.67 -5.86
C TRP A 44 1.74 -9.95 -5.05
N ALA A 45 1.30 -9.24 -4.02
CA ALA A 45 2.17 -8.62 -3.03
C ALA A 45 1.99 -9.30 -1.67
N GLN A 46 3.10 -9.44 -0.94
CA GLN A 46 3.13 -9.87 0.44
C GLN A 46 3.48 -8.68 1.33
N VAL A 47 2.67 -8.46 2.36
CA VAL A 47 2.97 -7.50 3.41
C VAL A 47 3.50 -8.27 4.62
N THR A 48 4.70 -7.92 5.07
CA THR A 48 5.30 -8.46 6.28
C THR A 48 5.38 -7.37 7.33
N ILE A 49 4.75 -7.59 8.48
CA ILE A 49 4.81 -6.68 9.63
C ILE A 49 5.64 -7.37 10.71
N SER A 50 6.82 -6.83 10.99
CA SER A 50 7.71 -7.32 12.04
C SER A 50 7.79 -6.31 13.16
N ASN A 51 7.53 -6.78 14.39
CA ASN A 51 7.61 -5.98 15.59
C ASN A 51 8.80 -6.46 16.41
N ASP A 52 9.82 -5.62 16.47
CA ASP A 52 11.06 -5.85 17.21
C ASP A 52 11.02 -5.14 18.59
N ASP A 53 9.89 -4.52 18.97
CA ASP A 53 9.68 -3.97 20.31
C ASP A 53 9.56 -5.10 21.36
N PRO A 54 10.43 -5.13 22.39
CA PRO A 54 10.39 -6.17 23.43
C PRO A 54 9.19 -6.06 24.38
N THR A 55 8.46 -4.93 24.38
CA THR A 55 7.38 -4.64 25.34
C THR A 55 6.07 -4.21 24.68
N GLY A 56 6.14 -3.62 23.49
CA GLY A 56 5.00 -3.16 22.70
C GLY A 56 4.33 -4.32 21.99
N ARG A 57 3.07 -4.60 22.30
CA ARG A 57 2.26 -5.59 21.56
C ARG A 57 1.50 -4.89 20.43
N LEU A 58 1.51 -5.49 19.25
CA LEU A 58 0.78 -4.99 18.08
C LEU A 58 -0.60 -5.65 17.98
N ASP A 59 -1.58 -5.12 18.69
CA ASP A 59 -2.98 -5.59 18.64
C ASP A 59 -3.82 -4.73 17.69
N ASN A 60 -4.79 -5.36 17.01
CA ASN A 60 -5.80 -4.67 16.18
C ASN A 60 -5.20 -3.68 15.17
N TRP A 61 -4.05 -4.03 14.58
CA TRP A 61 -3.39 -3.17 13.61
C TRP A 61 -4.29 -2.87 12.41
N GLN A 62 -4.16 -1.67 11.87
CA GLN A 62 -4.80 -1.23 10.65
C GLN A 62 -3.73 -0.63 9.74
N LEU A 63 -3.75 -1.03 8.48
CA LEU A 63 -2.81 -0.54 7.47
C LEU A 63 -3.58 0.22 6.39
N GLY A 64 -3.10 1.41 6.05
CA GLY A 64 -3.59 2.20 4.93
C GLY A 64 -2.53 2.30 3.83
N TRP A 65 -2.98 2.37 2.58
CA TRP A 65 -2.10 2.56 1.42
C TRP A 65 -2.74 3.53 0.45
N ASP A 66 -1.93 4.41 -0.13
CA ASP A 66 -2.35 5.26 -1.24
C ASP A 66 -1.87 4.59 -2.53
N TRP A 67 -2.83 4.05 -3.29
CA TRP A 67 -2.52 3.32 -4.51
C TRP A 67 -2.09 4.26 -5.62
N MET A 68 -0.98 3.92 -6.27
CA MET A 68 -0.50 4.63 -7.45
C MET A 68 -1.18 4.05 -8.69
N ARG A 69 -1.38 4.89 -9.72
CA ARG A 69 -1.88 4.47 -11.04
C ARG A 69 -3.21 3.72 -11.01
N GLU A 70 -4.12 4.11 -10.11
CA GLU A 70 -5.45 3.50 -10.01
C GLU A 70 -5.38 1.98 -9.72
N GLU A 71 -4.33 1.54 -9.02
CA GLU A 71 -4.27 0.17 -8.49
C GLU A 71 -5.34 -0.05 -7.41
N PHE A 72 -5.72 -1.32 -7.23
CA PHE A 72 -6.78 -1.70 -6.30
C PHE A 72 -6.61 -3.14 -5.83
N ILE A 73 -7.35 -3.51 -4.78
CA ILE A 73 -7.28 -4.84 -4.19
C ILE A 73 -8.32 -5.74 -4.86
N TYR A 74 -7.85 -6.66 -5.70
CA TYR A 74 -8.71 -7.68 -6.31
C TYR A 74 -8.96 -8.87 -5.35
N ALA A 75 -7.91 -9.35 -4.68
CA ALA A 75 -7.97 -10.47 -3.75
C ALA A 75 -6.98 -10.28 -2.59
N MET A 76 -7.32 -10.78 -1.40
CA MET A 76 -6.49 -10.67 -0.19
C MET A 76 -6.51 -11.98 0.60
N LYS A 77 -5.39 -12.32 1.24
CA LYS A 77 -5.24 -13.46 2.16
C LYS A 77 -4.49 -13.00 3.40
N GLY A 78 -4.89 -13.50 4.57
CA GLY A 78 -4.25 -13.17 5.86
C GLY A 78 -4.68 -11.83 6.47
N ALA A 79 -5.52 -11.05 5.79
CA ALA A 79 -6.13 -9.81 6.28
C ALA A 79 -7.47 -9.58 5.56
N TYR A 80 -8.20 -8.53 5.96
CA TYR A 80 -9.43 -8.08 5.30
C TYR A 80 -9.43 -6.55 5.17
N PRO A 81 -9.99 -6.00 4.09
CA PRO A 81 -10.10 -4.55 3.93
C PRO A 81 -11.11 -3.99 4.95
N HIS A 82 -10.87 -2.75 5.39
CA HIS A 82 -11.77 -2.08 6.33
C HIS A 82 -13.16 -1.79 5.71
N ARG A 83 -13.20 -1.56 4.40
CA ARG A 83 -14.43 -1.38 3.62
C ARG A 83 -14.38 -2.32 2.42
N ILE A 84 -15.50 -2.99 2.15
CA ILE A 84 -15.68 -3.82 0.95
C ILE A 84 -16.66 -3.07 0.07
N ASP A 85 -16.13 -2.31 -0.88
CA ASP A 85 -16.90 -1.57 -1.88
C ASP A 85 -16.18 -1.68 -3.23
N THR A 86 -16.93 -2.05 -4.26
CA THR A 86 -16.43 -2.23 -5.62
C THR A 86 -16.95 -1.16 -6.57
N SER A 87 -17.75 -0.20 -6.08
CA SER A 87 -18.39 0.83 -6.90
C SER A 87 -17.35 1.63 -7.67
N ASP A 88 -16.27 2.04 -7.01
CA ASP A 88 -15.19 2.79 -7.64
C ASP A 88 -14.37 1.93 -8.61
N CYS A 89 -14.27 0.62 -8.39
CA CYS A 89 -13.67 -0.28 -9.37
C CYS A 89 -14.49 -0.31 -10.66
N ILE A 90 -15.81 -0.51 -10.54
CA ILE A 90 -16.73 -0.74 -11.67
C ILE A 90 -17.01 0.55 -12.43
N PHE A 91 -17.21 1.67 -11.72
CA PHE A 91 -17.64 2.94 -12.30
C PHE A 91 -16.52 3.99 -12.36
N GLY A 92 -15.34 3.72 -11.79
CA GLY A 92 -14.19 4.61 -11.78
C GLY A 92 -13.23 4.41 -12.96
N ASN A 93 -12.00 4.89 -12.77
CA ASN A 93 -10.97 4.87 -13.81
C ASN A 93 -10.42 3.45 -14.05
N GLN A 94 -10.49 2.58 -13.05
CA GLN A 94 -10.04 1.20 -13.08
C GLN A 94 -10.71 0.42 -14.23
N ALA A 95 -12.03 0.59 -14.41
CA ALA A 95 -12.78 -0.03 -15.51
C ALA A 95 -12.28 0.34 -16.92
N LYS A 96 -11.62 1.50 -17.07
CA LYS A 96 -11.06 1.93 -18.37
C LYS A 96 -9.76 1.20 -18.68
N PHE A 97 -8.95 0.93 -17.65
CA PHE A 97 -7.60 0.37 -17.79
C PHE A 97 -7.56 -1.16 -17.66
N TYR A 98 -8.41 -1.75 -16.81
CA TYR A 98 -8.38 -3.17 -16.46
C TYR A 98 -9.50 -3.98 -17.14
N GLN A 99 -9.66 -3.81 -18.46
CA GLN A 99 -10.76 -4.41 -19.24
C GLN A 99 -10.77 -5.95 -19.25
N GLY A 100 -9.62 -6.59 -18.98
CA GLY A 100 -9.49 -8.05 -18.91
C GLY A 100 -9.88 -8.65 -17.55
N LEU A 101 -10.19 -7.84 -16.54
CA LEU A 101 -10.55 -8.29 -15.20
C LEU A 101 -12.05 -8.16 -14.95
N ASP A 102 -12.62 -9.12 -14.23
CA ASP A 102 -14.00 -9.04 -13.75
C ASP A 102 -14.05 -8.21 -12.47
N LEU A 103 -14.22 -6.90 -12.61
CA LEU A 103 -14.20 -5.94 -11.49
C LEU A 103 -15.36 -6.14 -10.49
N SER A 104 -16.39 -6.92 -10.84
CA SER A 104 -17.44 -7.32 -9.90
C SER A 104 -16.93 -8.25 -8.79
N LYS A 105 -15.75 -8.85 -8.98
CA LYS A 105 -15.07 -9.74 -8.03
C LYS A 105 -13.94 -9.07 -7.26
N ALA A 106 -13.71 -7.77 -7.46
CA ALA A 106 -12.74 -7.03 -6.67
C ALA A 106 -13.16 -6.95 -5.19
N LEU A 107 -12.21 -6.70 -4.30
CA LEU A 107 -12.47 -6.57 -2.86
C LEU A 107 -12.66 -5.12 -2.44
N SER A 108 -11.78 -4.22 -2.88
CA SER A 108 -11.82 -2.82 -2.50
C SER A 108 -11.13 -1.95 -3.53
N CYS A 109 -11.87 -0.94 -3.95
CA CYS A 109 -11.39 0.37 -4.35
C CYS A 109 -11.95 1.37 -3.32
#